data_AF-A0A1J4VWC0-F1
#
_entry.id   AF-A0A1J4VWC0-F1
#
_cell.length_a   1.000
_cell.length_b   1.000
_cell.length_c   1.000
_cell.angle_alpha   90.00
_cell.angle_beta   90.00
_cell.angle_gamma   90.00
#
_symmetry.space_group_name_H-M   'P 1'
#
loop_
_entity.id
_entity.type
_entity.pdbx_description
1 polymer ?
#
loop_
_entity_poly.entity_id
_entity_poly.type
_entity_poly.pdbx_seq_one_letter_code
_entity_poly.pdbx_strand_id
1 'polypeptide(L)'
;MVKRNKLEIIKDILIIIKENNTIRPTPLLRKANISSDRSVEYFNELIKKRFIEEKIDKDGNKFISLREKGLKFLEKYKTIIEFIDEFEL
;
A
#
# COMPACT_ATOMS: atom_id res chain seq x y z
N MET A 1 6.74 16.04 -15.12
CA MET A 1 6.05 15.18 -14.13
C MET A 1 6.94 15.03 -12.92
N VAL A 2 6.46 15.42 -11.73
CA VAL A 2 7.17 15.19 -10.46
C VAL A 2 7.32 13.68 -10.27
N LYS A 3 8.54 13.23 -10.00
CA LYS A 3 8.82 11.81 -9.79
C LYS A 3 8.17 11.39 -8.47
N ARG A 4 7.32 10.36 -8.52
CA ARG A 4 6.68 9.81 -7.33
C ARG A 4 7.73 9.38 -6.30
N ASN A 5 7.59 9.88 -5.08
CA ASN A 5 8.46 9.55 -3.97
C ASN A 5 8.08 8.20 -3.34
N LYS A 6 8.98 7.65 -2.51
CA LYS A 6 8.76 6.33 -1.87
C LYS A 6 7.50 6.30 -0.99
N LEU A 7 7.18 7.40 -0.31
CA LEU A 7 6.02 7.48 0.58
C LEU A 7 4.72 7.46 -0.21
N GLU A 8 4.65 8.16 -1.33
CA GLU A 8 3.50 8.16 -2.24
C GLU A 8 3.25 6.77 -2.83
N ILE A 9 4.30 6.03 -3.20
CA ILE A 9 4.16 4.65 -3.71
C ILE A 9 3.57 3.75 -2.63
N ILE A 10 4.12 3.81 -1.41
CA ILE A 10 3.60 3.03 -0.28
C ILE A 10 2.14 3.41 0.00
N LYS A 11 1.84 4.71 0.07
CA LYS A 11 0.48 5.22 0.30
C LYS A 11 -0.51 4.70 -0.75
N ASP A 12 -0.17 4.74 -2.03
CA ASP A 12 -1.09 4.25 -3.07
C ASP A 12 -1.31 2.74 -3.00
N ILE A 13 -0.27 1.94 -2.74
CA ILE A 13 -0.42 0.49 -2.54
C ILE A 13 -1.37 0.21 -1.36
N LEU A 14 -1.18 0.90 -0.24
CA LEU A 14 -2.01 0.71 0.95
C LEU A 14 -3.45 1.18 0.74
N ILE A 15 -3.68 2.26 -0.01
CA ILE A 15 -5.02 2.73 -0.39
C ILE A 15 -5.72 1.68 -1.25
N ILE A 16 -5.06 1.13 -2.27
CA ILE A 16 -5.64 0.08 -3.13
C ILE A 16 -6.10 -1.11 -2.28
N ILE A 17 -5.29 -1.55 -1.31
CA ILE A 17 -5.66 -2.65 -0.41
C ILE A 17 -6.84 -2.24 0.48
N LYS A 18 -6.83 -1.03 1.05
CA LYS A 18 -7.92 -0.50 1.89
C LYS A 18 -9.26 -0.50 1.16
N GLU A 19 -9.30 0.02 -0.05
CA GLU A 19 -10.53 0.15 -0.85
C GLU A 19 -11.14 -1.20 -1.24
N ASN A 20 -10.31 -2.24 -1.36
CA ASN A 20 -10.78 -3.58 -1.73
C ASN A 20 -11.06 -4.46 -0.49
N ASN A 21 -10.79 -3.99 0.73
CA ASN A 21 -10.71 -4.73 2.01
C ASN A 21 -9.66 -5.87 2.00
N THR A 22 -9.77 -6.76 1.01
CA THR A 22 -8.80 -7.78 0.67
C THR A 22 -8.61 -7.82 -0.84
N ILE A 23 -7.39 -8.10 -1.31
CA ILE A 23 -7.09 -8.15 -2.75
C ILE A 23 -6.14 -9.29 -3.08
N ARG A 24 -6.32 -9.95 -4.22
CA ARG A 24 -5.36 -10.95 -4.69
C ARG A 24 -4.02 -10.29 -5.07
N PRO A 25 -2.88 -10.98 -4.94
CA PRO A 25 -1.56 -10.42 -5.28
C PRO A 25 -1.46 -9.89 -6.73
N THR A 26 -1.92 -10.66 -7.72
CA THR A 26 -1.78 -10.28 -9.14
C THR A 26 -2.55 -8.99 -9.50
N PRO A 27 -3.84 -8.82 -9.13
CA PRO A 27 -4.54 -7.55 -9.28
C PRO A 27 -3.88 -6.38 -8.55
N LEU A 28 -3.30 -6.60 -7.36
CA LEU A 28 -2.61 -5.56 -6.61
C LEU A 28 -1.38 -5.03 -7.36
N LEU A 29 -0.51 -5.92 -7.85
CA LEU A 29 0.69 -5.54 -8.60
C LEU A 29 0.32 -4.77 -9.88
N ARG A 30 -0.75 -5.18 -10.57
CA ARG A 30 -1.26 -4.46 -11.76
C ARG A 30 -1.80 -3.07 -11.45
N LYS A 31 -2.42 -2.86 -10.28
CA LYS A 31 -3.01 -1.57 -9.90
C LYS A 31 -1.99 -0.58 -9.34
N ALA A 32 -0.82 -1.04 -8.86
CA ALA A 32 0.18 -0.20 -8.20
C ALA A 32 0.83 0.87 -9.11
N ASN A 33 0.58 0.84 -10.42
CA ASN A 33 1.10 1.79 -11.42
C ASN A 33 2.64 1.99 -11.35
N ILE A 34 3.36 0.88 -11.09
CA ILE A 34 4.82 0.76 -11.12
C ILE A 34 5.18 -0.56 -11.80
N SER A 35 6.44 -0.71 -12.25
CA SER A 35 6.88 -1.94 -12.92
C SER A 35 6.69 -3.18 -12.02
N SER A 36 6.47 -4.34 -12.64
CA SER A 36 6.23 -5.60 -11.94
C SER A 36 7.32 -5.90 -10.91
N ASP A 37 8.59 -5.74 -11.28
CA ASP A 37 9.73 -6.03 -10.40
C ASP A 37 9.73 -5.14 -9.16
N ARG A 38 9.51 -3.84 -9.33
CA ARG A 38 9.44 -2.89 -8.21
C ARG A 38 8.23 -3.15 -7.34
N SER A 39 7.10 -3.54 -7.93
CA SER A 39 5.87 -3.87 -7.20
C SER A 39 6.12 -5.04 -6.24
N VAL A 40 6.84 -6.06 -6.71
CA VAL A 40 7.22 -7.22 -5.90
C VAL A 40 8.16 -6.81 -4.75
N GLU A 41 9.15 -5.95 -5.00
CA GLU A 41 10.04 -5.43 -3.95
C GLU A 41 9.27 -4.69 -2.85
N TYR A 42 8.40 -3.75 -3.23
CA TYR A 42 7.57 -3.00 -2.28
C TYR A 42 6.65 -3.93 -1.50
N PHE A 43 6.02 -4.87 -2.18
CA PHE A 43 5.12 -5.83 -1.55
C PHE A 43 5.84 -6.69 -0.49
N ASN A 44 7.00 -7.23 -0.83
CA ASN A 44 7.84 -7.98 0.11
C ASN A 44 8.31 -7.12 1.29
N GLU A 45 8.70 -5.86 1.03
CA GLU A 45 9.08 -4.91 2.08
C GLU A 45 7.90 -4.63 3.03
N LEU A 46 6.69 -4.44 2.50
CA LEU A 46 5.48 -4.14 3.28
C LEU A 46 5.03 -5.33 4.14
N ILE A 47 5.13 -6.57 3.63
CA ILE A 47 4.92 -7.78 4.43
C ILE A 47 5.97 -7.86 5.54
N LYS A 48 7.25 -7.76 5.19
CA LYS A 48 8.36 -7.86 6.16
C LYS A 48 8.23 -6.83 7.28
N LYS A 49 7.80 -5.61 6.94
CA LYS A 49 7.59 -4.53 7.89
C LYS A 49 6.23 -4.54 8.58
N ARG A 50 5.38 -5.55 8.32
CA ARG A 50 4.04 -5.73 8.90
C ARG A 50 3.05 -4.61 8.61
N PHE A 51 3.16 -3.96 7.45
CA PHE A 51 2.14 -3.01 6.96
C PHE A 51 0.93 -3.74 6.39
N ILE A 52 1.18 -4.88 5.76
CA ILE A 52 0.17 -5.76 5.14
C ILE A 52 0.42 -7.20 5.58
N GLU A 53 -0.54 -8.08 5.29
CA GLU A 53 -0.39 -9.52 5.44
C GLU A 53 -0.92 -10.28 4.24
N GLU A 54 -0.35 -11.45 4.01
CA GLU A 54 -0.89 -12.47 3.11
C GLU A 54 -1.66 -13.51 3.94
N LYS A 55 -2.90 -13.76 3.54
CA LYS A 55 -3.79 -14.79 4.08
C LYS A 55 -4.15 -15.78 2.99
N ILE A 56 -4.42 -17.01 3.39
CA ILE A 56 -4.88 -18.07 2.49
C ILE A 56 -6.30 -18.45 2.94
N ASP A 57 -7.24 -18.50 2.01
CA ASP A 57 -8.60 -18.97 2.30
C ASP A 57 -8.67 -20.50 2.35
N LYS A 58 -9.87 -21.04 2.58
CA LYS A 58 -10.12 -22.49 2.63
C LYS A 58 -9.86 -23.19 1.28
N ASP A 59 -9.94 -22.44 0.18
CA ASP A 59 -9.79 -22.93 -1.19
C ASP A 59 -8.35 -22.78 -1.71
N GLY A 60 -7.40 -22.35 -0.86
CA GLY A 60 -6.00 -22.15 -1.21
C GLY A 60 -5.70 -20.84 -1.93
N ASN A 61 -6.67 -19.93 -2.05
CA ASN A 61 -6.47 -18.63 -2.67
C ASN A 61 -5.74 -17.66 -1.74
N LYS A 62 -4.75 -16.96 -2.28
CA LYS A 62 -4.01 -15.92 -1.57
C LYS A 62 -4.72 -14.57 -1.63
N PHE A 63 -4.81 -13.89 -0.48
CA PHE A 63 -5.35 -12.55 -0.34
C PHE A 63 -4.46 -11.69 0.53
N ILE A 64 -4.45 -10.41 0.22
CA ILE A 64 -3.69 -9.38 0.91
C ILE A 64 -4.65 -8.49 1.66
N SER A 65 -4.38 -8.24 2.94
CA SER A 65 -5.12 -7.30 3.77
C SER A 65 -4.18 -6.34 4.50
N LEU A 66 -4.72 -5.17 4.88
CA LEU A 66 -3.99 -4.23 5.72
C LEU A 66 -3.82 -4.77 7.15
N ARG A 67 -2.69 -4.43 7.76
CA ARG A 67 -2.50 -4.50 9.21
C ARG A 67 -2.72 -3.13 9.84
N GLU A 68 -2.84 -3.11 11.16
CA GLU A 68 -2.94 -1.88 11.96
C GLU A 68 -1.84 -0.86 11.61
N LYS A 69 -0.60 -1.32 11.44
CA LYS A 69 0.53 -0.45 11.06
C LYS A 69 0.33 0.20 9.69
N GLY A 70 -0.28 -0.51 8.73
CA GLY A 70 -0.62 0.03 7.42
C GLY A 70 -1.71 1.09 7.50
N LEU A 71 -2.74 0.88 8.32
CA LEU A 71 -3.78 1.88 8.59
C LEU A 71 -3.20 3.13 9.24
N LYS A 72 -2.39 2.97 10.28
CA LYS A 72 -1.71 4.08 10.98
C LYS A 72 -0.80 4.89 10.06
N PHE A 73 -0.14 4.24 9.10
CA PHE A 73 0.64 4.94 8.09
C PHE A 73 -0.22 5.85 7.23
N LEU A 74 -1.38 5.36 6.76
CA LEU A 74 -2.30 6.17 5.95
C LEU A 74 -2.84 7.38 6.73
N GLU A 75 -3.15 7.20 8.01
CA GLU A 75 -3.56 8.30 8.89
C GLU A 75 -2.46 9.36 9.03
N LYS A 76 -1.22 8.94 9.33
CA LYS A 76 -0.10 9.87 9.47
C LYS A 76 0.27 10.56 8.16
N TYR A 77 0.20 9.83 7.04
CA TYR A 77 0.40 10.41 5.73
C TYR A 77 -0.64 11.49 5.45
N LYS A 78 -1.92 11.24 5.75
CA LYS A 78 -2.99 12.23 5.62
C LYS A 78 -2.69 13.48 6.45
N THR A 79 -2.29 13.34 7.71
CA THR A 79 -1.90 14.48 8.56
C THR A 79 -0.75 15.29 7.98
N ILE A 80 0.24 14.64 7.35
CA ILE A 80 1.35 15.34 6.70
C ILE A 80 0.87 16.16 5.51
N ILE A 81 -0.03 15.61 4.68
CA ILE A 81 -0.59 16.33 3.53
C ILE A 81 -1.44 17.51 4.01
N GLU A 82 -2.32 17.30 4.99
CA GLU A 82 -3.13 18.39 5.56
C GLU A 82 -2.27 19.52 6.11
N PHE A 83 -1.14 19.20 6.75
CA PHE A 83 -0.16 20.20 7.19
C PHE A 83 0.49 20.93 6.02
N ILE A 84 0.96 20.22 4.99
CA ILE A 84 1.57 20.85 3.81
C ILE A 84 0.57 21.80 3.14
N ASP A 85 -0.68 21.37 2.99
CA ASP A 85 -1.76 22.15 2.40
C ASP A 85 -2.10 23.38 3.26
N GLU A 86 -2.14 23.24 4.58
CA GLU A 86 -2.43 24.35 5.52
C GLU A 86 -1.36 25.45 5.48
N PHE A 87 -0.09 25.09 5.28
CA PHE A 87 1.04 26.01 5.26
C PHE A 87 1.53 26.36 3.85
N GLU A 88 0.82 25.93 2.79
CA GLU A 88 1.14 26.18 1.38
C GLU A 88 2.58 25.78 0.98
N LEU A 89 3.06 24.64 1.47
CA LEU A 89 4.44 24.13 1.27
C LEU A 89 4.64 23.21 0.07
#